data_AF-Q0RWR4-F1
#
_entry.id   AF-Q0RWR4-F1
#
_cell.length_a   1.000
_cell.length_b   1.000
_cell.length_c   1.000
_cell.angle_alpha   90.00
_cell.angle_beta   90.00
_cell.angle_gamma   90.00
#
_symmetry.space_group_name_H-M   'P 1'
#
loop_
_entity.id
_entity.type
_entity.pdbx_description
1 polymer ?
#
loop_
_entity_poly.entity_id
_entity_poly.type
_entity_poly.pdbx_seq_one_letter_code
_entity_poly.pdbx_strand_id
1 'polypeptide(L)'
;MPADPGSVHTDSDQALPHLATDDVWADSHIITAAARTGTNIELQIHTSIAPFDAAAEAWFPAATGFTVTVIVHTVDAQTGEPRYLPPAEPAEWARTIFSTVDAAHGYFLGAVDPATGVHRESQLAYRLYLDSTRRTIPVPRQVVTCPHYLLPALDGRAEVTIDTTA
;
A
#
# COMPACT_ATOMS: atom_id res chain seq x y z
N MET A 1 -18.92 27.36 -6.78
CA MET A 1 -17.71 28.15 -7.10
C MET A 1 -16.56 27.18 -7.31
N PRO A 2 -15.71 27.37 -8.33
CA PRO A 2 -14.62 26.47 -8.66
C PRO A 2 -13.36 26.74 -7.80
N ALA A 3 -12.47 25.76 -7.77
CA ALA A 3 -11.26 25.69 -6.93
C ALA A 3 -10.28 26.85 -7.15
N ASP A 4 -9.62 27.25 -6.06
CA ASP A 4 -8.46 28.14 -6.04
C ASP A 4 -7.18 27.29 -5.94
N PRO A 5 -6.30 27.28 -6.97
CA PRO A 5 -5.05 26.54 -6.96
C PRO A 5 -3.91 27.47 -6.52
N GLY A 6 -3.75 27.63 -5.21
CA GLY A 6 -2.59 28.29 -4.60
C GLY A 6 -2.66 28.04 -3.10
N SER A 7 -1.78 27.28 -2.48
CA SER A 7 -0.33 27.28 -2.60
C SER A 7 0.22 25.87 -2.39
N VAL A 8 0.65 25.23 -3.48
CA VAL A 8 1.62 24.13 -3.39
C VAL A 8 2.96 24.80 -3.09
N HIS A 9 3.43 24.64 -1.86
CA HIS A 9 4.80 25.01 -1.54
C HIS A 9 5.71 24.10 -2.35
N THR A 10 6.35 24.67 -3.36
CA THR A 10 7.33 24.04 -4.23
C THR A 10 8.60 23.75 -3.44
N ASP A 11 8.58 22.66 -2.68
CA ASP A 11 9.78 21.89 -2.35
C ASP A 11 9.37 20.46 -1.96
N SER A 12 8.87 19.70 -2.93
CA SER A 12 8.70 18.23 -2.89
C SER A 12 8.17 17.77 -4.25
N ASP A 13 8.98 17.88 -5.30
CA ASP A 13 8.86 17.00 -6.46
C ASP A 13 9.38 15.61 -6.06
N GLN A 14 8.78 15.00 -5.03
CA GLN A 14 9.02 13.60 -4.71
C GLN A 14 8.08 12.81 -5.62
N ALA A 15 8.52 12.62 -6.85
CA ALA A 15 7.79 11.90 -7.88
C ALA A 15 7.29 10.54 -7.33
N LEU A 16 6.02 10.22 -7.56
CA LEU A 16 5.48 8.89 -7.30
C LEU A 16 6.36 7.85 -8.00
N PRO A 17 6.61 6.67 -7.38
CA PRO A 17 7.47 5.66 -7.98
C PRO A 17 6.86 5.21 -9.31
N HIS A 18 7.61 5.38 -10.40
CA HIS A 18 7.17 4.96 -11.73
C HIS A 18 7.40 3.46 -11.88
N LEU A 19 6.52 2.65 -11.27
CA LEU A 19 6.61 1.18 -11.23
C LEU A 19 6.53 0.52 -12.64
N ALA A 20 6.16 1.28 -13.67
CA ALA A 20 5.91 0.78 -15.01
C ALA A 20 7.18 0.51 -15.85
N THR A 21 8.35 1.07 -15.50
CA THR A 21 9.47 1.11 -16.47
C THR A 21 10.84 0.70 -15.95
N ASP A 22 11.07 0.63 -14.63
CA ASP A 22 12.41 0.37 -14.15
C ASP A 22 12.70 -1.12 -13.92
N ASP A 23 13.96 -1.42 -14.20
CA ASP A 23 14.60 -2.73 -14.23
C ASP A 23 14.56 -3.37 -12.84
N VAL A 24 14.59 -4.70 -12.82
CA VAL A 24 14.45 -5.52 -11.61
C VAL A 24 15.62 -5.24 -10.66
N TRP A 25 15.46 -4.38 -9.64
CA TRP A 25 16.31 -4.44 -8.45
C TRP A 25 15.72 -3.78 -7.19
N ALA A 26 16.15 -4.34 -6.06
CA ALA A 26 15.72 -4.24 -4.67
C ALA A 26 15.76 -2.86 -3.97
N ASP A 27 15.48 -1.76 -4.65
CA ASP A 27 15.47 -0.45 -3.98
C ASP A 27 14.09 -0.18 -3.36
N SER A 28 14.07 -0.24 -2.03
CA SER A 28 12.94 0.24 -1.24
C SER A 28 12.83 1.76 -1.43
N HIS A 29 11.78 2.22 -2.10
CA HIS A 29 11.51 3.64 -2.24
C HIS A 29 10.83 4.16 -0.98
N ILE A 30 11.39 5.21 -0.38
CA ILE A 30 10.84 5.84 0.82
C ILE A 30 10.32 7.22 0.43
N ILE A 31 9.02 7.44 0.65
CA ILE A 31 8.38 8.75 0.58
C ILE A 31 8.04 9.19 2.00
N THR A 32 8.30 10.45 2.31
CA THR A 32 7.96 11.03 3.61
C THR A 32 6.91 12.12 3.39
N ALA A 33 5.83 12.07 4.16
CA ALA A 33 4.76 13.07 4.06
C ALA A 33 4.18 13.40 5.44
N ALA A 34 3.87 14.67 5.69
CA ALA A 34 3.09 15.05 6.86
C ALA A 34 1.67 14.45 6.77
N ALA A 35 1.18 13.87 7.86
CA ALA A 35 -0.19 13.39 7.93
C ALA A 35 -1.18 14.56 7.84
N ARG A 36 -2.20 14.43 7.01
CA ARG A 36 -3.29 15.40 6.86
C ARG A 36 -4.20 15.42 8.08
N THR A 37 -4.38 14.27 8.71
CA THR A 37 -5.36 14.08 9.79
C THR A 37 -4.75 14.03 11.19
N GLY A 38 -3.43 14.21 11.32
CA GLY A 38 -2.70 14.09 12.59
C GLY A 38 -1.71 15.22 12.83
N THR A 39 -1.71 15.79 14.04
CA THR A 39 -0.74 16.82 14.44
C THR A 39 0.61 16.20 14.75
N ASN A 40 1.68 16.73 14.16
CA ASN A 40 3.05 16.23 14.32
C ASN A 40 3.19 14.73 13.99
N ILE A 41 2.36 14.21 13.09
CA ILE A 41 2.49 12.85 12.59
C ILE A 41 3.07 12.91 11.18
N GLU A 42 4.08 12.09 10.94
CA GLU A 42 4.72 11.87 9.66
C GLU A 42 4.41 10.44 9.19
N LEU A 43 4.14 10.31 7.90
CA LEU A 43 3.98 9.08 7.17
C LEU A 43 5.28 8.77 6.44
N GLN A 44 5.89 7.64 6.75
CA GLN A 44 7.04 7.10 6.02
C GLN A 44 6.54 5.92 5.20
N ILE A 45 6.41 6.11 3.89
CA ILE A 45 5.85 5.15 2.96
C ILE A 45 6.99 4.41 2.27
N HIS A 46 7.16 3.14 2.62
CA HIS A 46 8.15 2.24 2.06
C HIS A 46 7.50 1.39 0.98
N THR A 47 8.01 1.46 -0.24
CA THR A 47 7.53 0.67 -1.37
C THR A 47 8.63 -0.26 -1.86
N SER A 48 8.32 -1.55 -1.99
CA SER A 48 9.25 -2.55 -2.52
C SER A 48 8.58 -3.47 -3.53
N ILE A 49 9.37 -3.98 -4.47
CA ILE A 49 8.94 -5.00 -5.43
C ILE A 49 9.81 -6.24 -5.23
N ALA A 50 9.20 -7.40 -5.06
CA ALA A 50 9.91 -8.66 -4.93
C ALA A 50 9.29 -9.74 -5.83
N PRO A 51 10.10 -10.51 -6.58
CA PRO A 51 9.59 -11.64 -7.34
C PRO A 51 9.08 -12.74 -6.41
N PHE A 52 8.10 -13.51 -6.89
CA PHE A 52 7.67 -14.74 -6.25
C PHE A 52 7.58 -15.85 -7.28
N ASP A 53 7.84 -17.08 -6.83
CA ASP A 53 7.62 -18.30 -7.60
C ASP A 53 6.85 -19.29 -6.73
N ALA A 54 5.59 -19.50 -7.06
CA ALA A 54 4.67 -20.37 -6.34
C ALA A 54 4.48 -21.67 -7.10
N ALA A 55 4.87 -22.77 -6.46
CA ALA A 55 4.65 -24.10 -6.99
C ALA A 55 3.14 -24.41 -7.12
N ALA A 56 2.82 -25.35 -8.00
CA ALA A 56 1.47 -25.89 -8.08
C ALA A 56 1.10 -26.62 -6.79
N GLU A 57 -0.12 -26.42 -6.32
CA GLU A 57 -0.74 -27.16 -5.23
C GLU A 57 -2.01 -27.85 -5.73
N ALA A 58 -2.60 -28.75 -4.93
CA ALA A 58 -3.85 -29.40 -5.32
C ALA A 58 -4.92 -28.34 -5.63
N TRP A 59 -5.43 -28.35 -6.87
CA TRP A 59 -6.44 -27.42 -7.40
C TRP A 59 -5.96 -25.99 -7.69
N PHE A 60 -4.67 -25.67 -7.45
CA PHE A 60 -4.10 -24.35 -7.71
C PHE A 60 -2.88 -24.48 -8.63
N PRO A 61 -2.90 -23.88 -9.83
CA PRO A 61 -1.75 -23.92 -10.73
C PRO A 61 -0.55 -23.19 -10.12
N ALA A 62 0.64 -23.50 -10.65
CA ALA A 62 1.83 -22.71 -10.37
C ALA A 62 1.62 -21.27 -10.84
N ALA A 63 2.20 -20.31 -10.12
CA ALA A 63 2.12 -18.90 -10.44
C ALA A 63 3.49 -18.24 -10.18
N THR A 64 3.94 -17.42 -11.10
CA THR A 64 5.19 -16.67 -10.97
C THR A 64 4.91 -15.22 -11.33
N GLY A 65 5.51 -14.29 -10.60
CA GLY A 65 5.25 -12.88 -10.80
C GLY A 65 5.95 -12.01 -9.78
N PHE A 66 5.35 -10.87 -9.46
CA PHE A 66 5.90 -9.90 -8.53
C PHE A 66 4.88 -9.51 -7.45
N THR A 67 5.40 -9.24 -6.26
CA THR A 67 4.66 -8.60 -5.19
C THR A 67 5.12 -7.15 -5.10
N VAL A 68 4.18 -6.21 -5.10
CA VAL A 68 4.43 -4.82 -4.74
C VAL A 68 3.93 -4.64 -3.32
N THR A 69 4.84 -4.35 -2.39
CA THR A 69 4.52 -4.16 -0.98
C THR A 69 4.65 -2.70 -0.63
N VAL A 70 3.61 -2.12 -0.05
CA VAL A 70 3.63 -0.77 0.53
C VAL A 70 3.47 -0.90 2.04
N ILE A 71 4.44 -0.39 2.78
CA ILE A 71 4.38 -0.30 4.25
C ILE A 71 4.32 1.18 4.59
N VAL A 72 3.28 1.60 5.28
CA VAL A 72 3.14 2.96 5.78
C VAL A 72 3.44 2.94 7.26
N HIS A 73 4.58 3.51 7.66
CA HIS A 73 4.88 3.78 9.05
C HIS A 73 4.29 5.14 9.44
N THR A 74 3.68 5.18 10.61
CA THR A 74 3.13 6.39 11.21
C THR A 74 3.98 6.74 12.42
N VAL A 75 4.71 7.84 12.34
CA VAL A 75 5.68 8.25 13.38
C VAL A 75 5.43 9.68 13.83
N ASP A 76 5.90 10.02 15.02
CA ASP A 76 5.97 11.40 15.48
C ASP A 76 7.05 12.14 14.67
N ALA A 77 6.69 13.27 14.07
CA ALA A 77 7.57 14.05 13.20
C ALA A 77 8.79 14.64 13.94
N GLN A 78 8.74 14.75 15.27
CA GLN A 78 9.86 15.29 16.06
C GLN A 78 10.69 14.19 16.69
N THR A 79 10.04 13.17 17.25
CA THR A 79 10.75 12.12 18.02
C THR A 79 11.03 10.86 17.22
N GLY A 80 10.38 10.66 16.07
CA GLY A 80 10.43 9.42 15.30
C GLY A 80 9.72 8.24 15.97
N GLU A 81 9.04 8.48 17.10
CA GLU A 81 8.37 7.43 17.86
C GLU A 81 7.11 6.94 17.14
N PRO A 82 6.78 5.64 17.24
CA PRO A 82 5.54 5.08 16.71
C PRO A 82 4.30 5.88 17.15
N ARG A 83 3.46 6.29 16.20
CA ARG A 83 2.18 6.98 16.45
C ARG A 83 1.05 6.25 15.75
N TYR A 84 -0.14 6.24 16.36
CA TYR A 84 -1.33 5.75 15.69
C TYR A 84 -1.95 6.81 14.79
N LEU A 85 -2.31 6.41 13.58
CA LEU A 85 -3.18 7.17 12.67
C LEU A 85 -4.28 6.24 12.16
N PRO A 86 -5.54 6.70 12.05
CA PRO A 86 -6.60 5.93 11.42
C PRO A 86 -6.21 5.45 10.00
N PRO A 87 -6.61 4.24 9.57
CA PRO A 87 -6.10 3.61 8.36
C PRO A 87 -6.55 4.24 7.05
N ALA A 88 -7.47 5.22 7.08
CA ALA A 88 -8.01 5.86 5.88
C ALA A 88 -6.91 6.56 5.06
N GLU A 89 -6.10 7.39 5.71
CA GLU A 89 -5.03 8.13 5.05
C GLU A 89 -3.86 7.24 4.58
N PRO A 90 -3.35 6.29 5.39
CA PRO A 90 -2.40 5.28 4.93
C PRO A 90 -2.92 4.44 3.74
N ALA A 91 -4.21 4.10 3.72
CA ALA A 91 -4.82 3.37 2.62
C ALA A 91 -4.87 4.21 1.33
N GLU A 92 -5.08 5.52 1.41
CA GLU A 92 -5.03 6.41 0.24
C GLU A 92 -3.64 6.45 -0.40
N TRP A 93 -2.58 6.46 0.40
CA TRP A 93 -1.21 6.33 -0.11
C TRP A 93 -0.99 5.02 -0.85
N ALA A 94 -1.37 3.89 -0.24
CA ALA A 94 -1.24 2.58 -0.87
C ALA A 94 -2.00 2.49 -2.19
N ARG A 95 -3.24 2.99 -2.23
CA ARG A 95 -4.04 3.03 -3.46
C ARG A 95 -3.41 3.90 -4.54
N THR A 96 -2.89 5.07 -4.17
CA THR A 96 -2.23 5.99 -5.10
C THR A 96 -1.02 5.30 -5.75
N ILE A 97 -0.20 4.61 -4.95
CA ILE A 97 0.95 3.85 -5.46
C ILE A 97 0.48 2.70 -6.37
N PHE A 98 -0.54 1.93 -5.97
CA PHE A 98 -1.06 0.85 -6.80
C PHE A 98 -1.69 1.34 -8.11
N SER A 99 -2.26 2.55 -8.15
CA SER A 99 -2.83 3.13 -9.37
C SER A 99 -1.79 3.39 -10.46
N THR A 100 -0.50 3.52 -10.11
CA THR A 100 0.58 3.70 -11.09
C THR A 100 0.79 2.49 -12.00
N VAL A 101 0.25 1.32 -11.62
CA VAL A 101 0.26 0.08 -12.42
C VAL A 101 -1.14 -0.34 -12.85
N ASP A 102 -2.06 0.63 -12.96
CA ASP A 102 -3.46 0.43 -13.37
C ASP A 102 -4.18 -0.66 -12.56
N ALA A 103 -3.84 -0.75 -11.27
CA ALA A 103 -4.38 -1.78 -10.41
C ALA A 103 -5.79 -1.42 -9.93
N ALA A 104 -6.76 -2.24 -10.34
CA ALA A 104 -8.13 -2.13 -9.85
C ALA A 104 -8.29 -2.57 -8.38
N HIS A 105 -7.37 -3.37 -7.84
CA HIS A 105 -7.48 -3.92 -6.48
C HIS A 105 -6.11 -4.17 -5.86
N GLY A 106 -5.97 -3.87 -4.57
CA GLY A 106 -4.86 -4.31 -3.74
C GLY A 106 -5.36 -5.09 -2.52
N TYR A 107 -4.46 -5.39 -1.59
CA TYR A 107 -4.79 -6.05 -0.33
C TYR A 107 -4.27 -5.24 0.85
N PHE A 108 -5.08 -5.10 1.87
CA PHE A 108 -4.69 -4.65 3.21
C PHE A 108 -4.34 -5.87 4.06
N LEU A 109 -3.14 -5.87 4.65
CA LEU A 109 -2.61 -6.99 5.43
C LEU A 109 -2.74 -6.75 6.95
N GLY A 110 -2.99 -5.51 7.36
CA GLY A 110 -3.02 -5.13 8.77
C GLY A 110 -1.70 -4.54 9.26
N ALA A 111 -1.59 -4.41 10.58
CA ALA A 111 -0.39 -3.97 11.28
C ALA A 111 0.57 -5.15 11.47
N VAL A 112 1.08 -5.69 10.35
CA VAL A 112 1.92 -6.88 10.32
C VAL A 112 3.13 -6.70 9.42
N ASP A 113 4.20 -7.42 9.73
CA ASP A 113 5.29 -7.68 8.82
C ASP A 113 4.75 -8.54 7.65
N PRO A 114 4.83 -8.07 6.40
CA PRO A 114 4.14 -8.71 5.29
C PRO A 114 4.87 -9.98 4.78
N ALA A 115 6.08 -10.28 5.25
CA ALA A 115 6.76 -11.53 4.96
C ALA A 115 6.38 -12.62 5.98
N THR A 116 6.37 -12.25 7.27
CA THR A 116 6.23 -13.19 8.38
C THR A 116 4.83 -13.25 8.99
N GLY A 117 3.99 -12.23 8.76
CA GLY A 117 2.68 -12.06 9.39
C GLY A 117 2.75 -11.62 10.87
N VAL A 118 3.95 -11.38 11.41
CA VAL A 118 4.13 -10.96 12.80
C VAL A 118 3.62 -9.53 13.00
N HIS A 119 2.89 -9.28 14.08
CA HIS A 119 2.38 -7.95 14.39
C HIS A 119 3.49 -6.91 14.54
N ARG A 120 3.26 -5.71 14.02
CA ARG A 120 4.18 -4.57 14.07
C ARG A 120 3.41 -3.31 14.42
N GLU A 121 3.87 -2.61 15.45
CA GLU A 121 3.24 -1.38 15.90
C GLU A 121 3.48 -0.24 14.91
N SER A 122 2.46 0.63 14.77
CA SER A 122 2.49 1.86 13.95
C SER A 122 3.00 1.67 12.53
N GLN A 123 2.72 0.51 11.95
CA GLN A 123 2.82 0.29 10.52
C GLN A 123 1.52 -0.31 10.01
N LEU A 124 1.20 -0.03 8.76
CA LEU A 124 0.15 -0.72 8.01
C LEU A 124 0.74 -1.25 6.72
N ALA A 125 0.56 -2.54 6.48
CA ALA A 125 1.06 -3.21 5.29
C ALA A 125 -0.05 -3.40 4.25
N TYR A 126 0.33 -3.18 3.00
CA TYR A 126 -0.51 -3.35 1.83
C TYR A 126 0.27 -4.11 0.77
N ARG A 127 -0.42 -4.91 -0.04
CA ARG A 127 0.22 -5.68 -1.10
C ARG A 127 -0.62 -5.76 -2.36
N LEU A 128 0.05 -5.70 -3.49
CA LEU A 128 -0.48 -5.96 -4.82
C LEU A 128 0.30 -7.12 -5.44
N TYR A 129 -0.37 -7.94 -6.24
CA TYR A 129 0.22 -9.06 -6.95
C TYR A 129 0.14 -8.82 -8.45
N LEU A 130 1.26 -9.01 -9.12
CA LEU A 130 1.42 -8.86 -10.56
C LEU A 130 1.89 -10.18 -11.16
N ASP A 131 1.43 -10.51 -12.37
CA ASP A 131 2.01 -11.59 -13.16
C ASP A 131 3.37 -11.19 -13.76
N SER A 132 4.00 -12.13 -14.48
CA SER A 132 5.27 -11.90 -15.18
C SER A 132 5.22 -10.79 -16.25
N THR A 133 4.02 -10.40 -16.70
CA THR A 133 3.79 -9.30 -17.65
C THR A 133 3.41 -7.98 -16.96
N ARG A 134 3.57 -7.90 -15.63
CA ARG A 134 3.21 -6.77 -14.77
C ARG A 134 1.71 -6.43 -14.79
N ARG A 135 0.84 -7.40 -15.08
CA ARG A 135 -0.62 -7.23 -14.95
C ARG A 135 -1.09 -7.67 -13.58
N THR A 136 -2.06 -6.95 -13.02
CA THR A 136 -2.63 -7.31 -11.73
C THR A 136 -3.30 -8.67 -11.76
N ILE A 137 -3.03 -9.48 -10.75
CA ILE A 137 -3.66 -10.78 -10.54
C ILE A 137 -4.24 -10.87 -9.12
N PRO A 138 -5.24 -11.73 -8.88
CA PRO A 138 -5.64 -12.09 -7.52
C PRO A 138 -4.46 -12.69 -6.75
N VAL A 139 -4.49 -12.57 -5.42
CA VAL A 139 -3.47 -13.18 -4.56
C VAL A 139 -3.39 -14.71 -4.79
N PRO A 140 -2.22 -15.26 -5.17
CA PRO A 140 -2.03 -16.71 -5.23
C PRO A 140 -2.12 -17.29 -3.82
N ARG A 141 -2.92 -18.35 -3.63
CA ARG A 141 -3.15 -18.95 -2.30
C ARG A 141 -1.85 -19.38 -1.63
N GLN A 142 -0.90 -19.86 -2.43
CA GLN A 142 0.41 -20.40 -2.01
C GLN A 142 1.33 -19.34 -1.38
N VAL A 143 1.11 -18.05 -1.65
CA VAL A 143 1.95 -16.95 -1.12
C VAL A 143 1.31 -16.20 0.05
N VAL A 144 0.14 -16.66 0.53
CA VAL A 144 -0.59 -16.03 1.64
C VAL A 144 -0.03 -16.52 2.97
N THR A 145 0.76 -15.68 3.64
CA THR A 145 1.30 -15.95 4.99
C THR A 145 0.56 -15.23 6.12
N CYS A 146 -0.29 -14.25 5.78
CA CYS A 146 -1.07 -13.44 6.73
C CYS A 146 -2.47 -13.11 6.16
N PRO A 147 -3.41 -12.55 6.94
CA PRO A 147 -4.70 -12.12 6.43
C PRO A 147 -4.55 -11.12 5.27
N HIS A 148 -5.30 -11.32 4.19
CA HIS A 148 -5.37 -10.41 3.05
C HIS A 148 -6.81 -9.94 2.89
N TYR A 149 -7.08 -8.68 3.23
CA TYR A 149 -8.38 -8.05 3.05
C TYR A 149 -8.37 -7.23 1.78
N LEU A 150 -9.42 -7.31 0.97
CA LEU A 150 -9.48 -6.53 -0.27
C LEU A 150 -9.40 -5.03 0.06
N LEU A 151 -8.46 -4.34 -0.58
CA LEU A 151 -8.36 -2.89 -0.56
C LEU A 151 -9.07 -2.35 -1.82
N PRO A 152 -10.22 -1.67 -1.68
CA PRO A 152 -10.93 -1.09 -2.83
C PRO A 152 -10.08 -0.03 -3.52
N ALA A 153 -10.21 0.09 -4.85
CA ALA A 153 -9.60 1.17 -5.64
C ALA A 153 -10.14 2.57 -5.26
N LEU A 154 -9.50 3.60 -5.80
CA LEU A 154 -9.88 5.01 -5.62
C LEU A 154 -11.24 5.35 -6.27
N ASP A 155 -11.74 4.52 -7.20
CA ASP A 155 -13.03 4.75 -7.83
C ASP A 155 -14.22 4.29 -6.95
N GLY A 156 -14.72 5.25 -6.16
CA GLY A 156 -16.14 5.64 -6.19
C GLY A 156 -17.18 4.83 -5.40
N ARG A 157 -16.86 3.74 -4.70
CA ARG A 157 -17.85 3.09 -3.82
C ARG A 157 -17.26 2.35 -2.63
N ALA A 158 -16.92 3.09 -1.58
CA ALA A 158 -16.78 2.53 -0.24
C ALA A 158 -17.33 3.52 0.80
N GLU A 159 -18.59 3.90 0.65
CA GLU A 159 -19.39 4.31 1.80
C GLU A 159 -19.87 3.01 2.47
N VAL A 160 -19.12 2.54 3.48
CA VAL A 160 -19.66 1.52 4.39
C VAL A 160 -20.51 2.27 5.40
N THR A 161 -21.77 2.52 5.06
CA THR A 161 -22.77 2.99 6.01
C THR A 161 -23.10 1.82 6.93
N ILE A 162 -22.62 1.87 8.18
CA ILE A 162 -23.14 1.00 9.23
C ILE A 162 -24.42 1.66 9.74
N ASP A 163 -25.56 1.21 9.25
CA ASP A 163 -26.85 1.57 9.84
C ASP A 163 -26.91 0.99 11.26
N THR A 164 -26.68 1.84 12.25
CA THR A 164 -27.01 1.52 13.63
C THR A 164 -28.48 1.87 13.84
N THR A 165 -29.35 0.87 13.73
CA THR A 165 -30.73 1.00 14.23
C THR A 165 -30.70 0.97 15.75
N ALA A 166 -31.17 2.07 16.35
CA ALA A 166 -31.49 2.20 17.77
C ALA A 166 -32.74 1.37 18.14
#